data_AF-A0A9E5V0E3-F1
#
_entry.id   AF-A0A9E5V0E3-F1
#
_cell.length_a   1.000
_cell.length_b   1.000
_cell.length_c   1.000
_cell.angle_alpha   90.00
_cell.angle_beta   90.00
_cell.angle_gamma   90.00
#
_symmetry.space_group_name_H-M   'P 1'
#
loop_
_entity.id
_entity.type
_entity.pdbx_description
1 polymer ?
#
loop_
_entity_poly.entity_id
_entity_poly.type
_entity_poly.pdbx_seq_one_letter_code
_entity_poly.pdbx_strand_id
1 'polypeptide(L)'
;ELEKPGRDPRAEFKYATFKEGVKEISDLKVGMELEGVVTNVANFGAFVDIGVHQDGLIHVSQLADRFISDPKQVVKVGQVVTVRVLEVNEQLKRISLSMRADQSAPAQNRPQKGKSQPSAATLENLKAKFSKKR
;
A
#
# COMPACT_ATOMS: atom_id res chain seq x y z
N GLU A 1 -59.23 10.54 -15.82
CA GLU A 1 -59.11 10.89 -14.40
C GLU A 1 -58.87 9.65 -13.55
N LEU A 2 -57.74 9.40 -12.90
CA LEU A 2 -56.46 10.07 -12.86
C LEU A 2 -55.50 9.09 -12.12
N GLU A 3 -54.35 8.84 -12.74
CA GLU A 3 -53.03 8.67 -12.09
C GLU A 3 -52.73 7.44 -11.23
N LYS A 4 -51.91 6.56 -11.80
CA LYS A 4 -51.00 5.65 -11.08
C LYS A 4 -50.13 6.50 -10.14
N PRO A 5 -50.35 6.48 -8.81
CA PRO A 5 -49.56 7.30 -7.93
C PRO A 5 -48.22 6.60 -7.70
N GLY A 6 -47.15 7.34 -7.97
CA GLY A 6 -45.95 7.23 -7.16
C GLY A 6 -45.01 6.10 -7.54
N ARG A 7 -44.30 6.31 -8.64
CA ARG A 7 -42.84 6.46 -8.60
C ARG A 7 -42.17 5.38 -7.74
N ASP A 8 -41.92 4.21 -8.31
CA ASP A 8 -40.98 3.25 -7.72
C ASP A 8 -39.69 4.00 -7.37
N PRO A 9 -39.42 4.25 -6.08
CA PRO A 9 -38.11 4.67 -5.67
C PRO A 9 -37.33 3.38 -5.74
N ARG A 10 -36.82 3.04 -6.93
CA ARG A 10 -35.68 2.15 -7.03
C ARG A 10 -34.59 2.90 -6.28
N ALA A 11 -34.61 2.75 -4.95
CA ALA A 11 -33.62 3.26 -4.04
C ALA A 11 -32.31 2.95 -4.75
N GLU A 12 -31.57 3.99 -5.06
CA GLU A 12 -30.27 3.90 -5.68
C GLU A 12 -29.44 3.03 -4.74
N PHE A 13 -29.53 1.71 -4.93
CA PHE A 13 -28.58 0.77 -4.45
C PHE A 13 -27.33 1.25 -5.16
N LYS A 14 -26.53 1.99 -4.41
CA LYS A 14 -25.12 2.16 -4.70
C LYS A 14 -24.55 0.75 -4.65
N TYR A 15 -24.71 0.02 -5.74
CA TYR A 15 -23.78 -1.03 -6.07
C TYR A 15 -22.46 -0.28 -6.08
N ALA A 16 -21.62 -0.54 -5.07
CA ALA A 16 -20.24 -0.12 -5.17
C ALA A 16 -19.81 -0.51 -6.58
N THR A 17 -19.30 0.46 -7.34
CA THR A 17 -18.76 0.23 -8.68
C THR A 17 -17.50 -0.61 -8.50
N PHE A 18 -17.64 -1.87 -8.08
CA PHE A 18 -16.72 -2.91 -8.43
C PHE A 18 -16.67 -2.80 -9.95
N LYS A 19 -15.50 -2.48 -10.50
CA LYS A 19 -15.30 -2.60 -11.94
C LYS A 19 -15.66 -4.05 -12.29
N GLU A 20 -16.85 -4.24 -12.84
CA GLU A 20 -17.38 -5.53 -13.26
C GLU A 20 -16.33 -6.18 -14.15
N GLY A 21 -15.69 -7.26 -13.68
CA GLY A 21 -14.74 -8.03 -14.49
C GLY A 21 -13.44 -8.45 -13.82
N VAL A 22 -13.05 -7.91 -12.66
CA VAL A 22 -11.80 -8.34 -12.01
C VAL A 22 -12.04 -9.63 -11.22
N LYS A 23 -12.06 -10.77 -11.92
CA LYS A 23 -12.16 -12.11 -11.32
C LYS A 23 -10.82 -12.81 -11.19
N GLU A 24 -9.86 -12.41 -12.03
CA GLU A 24 -8.57 -13.06 -12.13
C GLU A 24 -7.43 -12.07 -11.87
N ILE A 25 -6.28 -12.62 -11.46
CA ILE A 25 -5.07 -11.85 -11.19
C ILE A 25 -4.57 -11.09 -12.44
N SER A 26 -4.90 -11.56 -13.63
CA SER A 26 -4.48 -10.97 -14.91
C SER A 26 -5.25 -9.69 -15.29
N ASP A 27 -6.43 -9.46 -14.71
CA ASP A 27 -7.18 -8.21 -14.90
C ASP A 27 -6.75 -7.10 -13.92
N LEU A 28 -5.93 -7.44 -12.91
CA LEU A 28 -5.42 -6.49 -11.95
C LEU A 28 -4.35 -5.61 -12.58
N LYS A 29 -4.54 -4.30 -12.45
CA LYS A 29 -3.52 -3.30 -12.80
C LYS A 29 -2.93 -2.71 -11.54
N VAL A 30 -1.61 -2.58 -11.53
CA VAL A 30 -0.89 -1.85 -10.49
C VAL A 30 -1.43 -0.42 -10.41
N GLY A 31 -1.70 0.03 -9.19
CA GLY A 31 -2.28 1.32 -8.87
C GLY A 31 -3.81 1.35 -8.81
N MET A 32 -4.50 0.26 -9.13
CA MET A 32 -5.96 0.15 -9.00
C MET A 32 -6.38 0.06 -7.54
N GLU A 33 -7.45 0.77 -7.20
CA GLU A 33 -8.10 0.70 -5.88
C GLU A 33 -9.30 -0.26 -5.95
N LEU A 34 -9.39 -1.12 -4.95
CA LEU A 34 -10.37 -2.20 -4.83
C LEU A 34 -10.84 -2.26 -3.38
N GLU A 35 -12.07 -2.70 -3.19
CA GLU A 35 -12.56 -3.06 -1.86
C GLU A 35 -12.32 -4.55 -1.62
N GLY A 36 -11.85 -4.89 -0.43
CA GLY A 36 -11.63 -6.27 -0.03
C GLY A 36 -11.96 -6.50 1.43
N VAL A 37 -12.08 -7.76 1.80
CA VAL A 37 -12.40 -8.19 3.17
C VAL A 37 -11.15 -8.79 3.80
N VAL A 38 -10.83 -8.36 5.02
CA VAL A 38 -9.70 -8.92 5.77
C VAL A 38 -10.03 -10.37 6.16
N THR A 39 -9.29 -11.34 5.60
CA THR A 39 -9.46 -12.77 5.93
C THR A 39 -8.64 -13.17 7.14
N ASN A 40 -7.45 -12.60 7.29
CA ASN A 40 -6.54 -12.93 8.39
C ASN A 40 -5.61 -11.77 8.74
N VAL A 41 -5.19 -11.69 10.01
CA VAL A 41 -4.26 -10.66 10.51
C VAL A 41 -3.09 -11.33 11.19
N ALA A 42 -1.88 -11.03 10.74
CA ALA A 42 -0.62 -11.52 11.27
C ALA A 42 0.25 -10.37 11.82
N ASN A 43 1.30 -10.69 12.57
CA ASN A 43 2.17 -9.68 13.18
C ASN A 43 2.93 -8.84 12.14
N PHE A 44 3.17 -9.39 10.94
CA PHE A 44 3.87 -8.70 9.86
C PHE A 44 2.91 -7.99 8.89
N GLY A 45 1.59 -8.19 9.00
CA GLY A 45 0.66 -7.69 7.99
C GLY A 45 -0.77 -8.24 8.08
N ALA A 46 -1.59 -7.93 7.09
CA ALA A 46 -2.97 -8.41 6.98
C ALA A 46 -3.22 -9.02 5.60
N PHE A 47 -3.99 -10.10 5.57
CA PHE A 47 -4.47 -10.75 4.36
C PHE A 47 -5.86 -10.25 4.05
N VAL A 48 -6.04 -9.80 2.81
CA VAL A 48 -7.30 -9.23 2.31
C VAL A 48 -7.69 -9.97 1.04
N ASP A 49 -8.92 -10.46 1.03
CA ASP A 49 -9.54 -11.02 -0.15
C ASP A 49 -10.24 -9.91 -0.92
N ILE A 50 -9.80 -9.69 -2.16
CA ILE A 50 -10.37 -8.73 -3.12
C ILE A 50 -11.25 -9.43 -4.17
N GLY A 51 -11.49 -10.74 -4.02
CA GLY A 51 -12.37 -11.51 -4.92
C GLY A 51 -11.69 -12.11 -6.14
N VAL A 52 -10.35 -12.17 -6.17
CA VAL A 52 -9.56 -12.70 -7.32
C VAL A 52 -9.06 -14.14 -7.12
N HIS A 53 -9.76 -14.92 -6.29
CA HIS A 53 -9.38 -16.27 -5.84
C HIS A 53 -8.03 -16.37 -5.12
N GLN A 54 -7.38 -15.24 -4.86
CA GLN A 54 -6.05 -15.15 -4.28
C GLN A 54 -6.00 -14.03 -3.25
N ASP A 55 -5.46 -14.34 -2.08
CA ASP A 55 -5.29 -13.35 -1.02
C ASP A 55 -4.21 -12.32 -1.37
N GLY A 56 -4.51 -11.06 -1.10
CA GLY A 56 -3.53 -9.99 -1.12
C GLY A 56 -2.93 -9.76 0.26
N LEU A 57 -1.62 -9.53 0.32
CA LEU A 57 -0.88 -9.27 1.54
C LEU A 57 -0.60 -7.77 1.67
N ILE A 58 -1.00 -7.20 2.81
CA ILE A 58 -0.65 -5.84 3.21
C ILE A 58 0.43 -5.93 4.26
N HIS A 59 1.58 -5.31 4.01
CA HIS A 59 2.64 -5.21 5.00
C HIS A 59 2.25 -4.27 6.16
N VAL A 60 2.75 -4.51 7.38
CA VAL A 60 2.47 -3.64 8.54
C VAL A 60 2.77 -2.15 8.29
N SER A 61 3.78 -1.85 7.48
CA SER A 61 4.14 -0.47 7.07
C SER A 61 3.21 0.15 6.01
N GLN A 62 2.35 -0.67 5.41
CA GLN A 62 1.36 -0.30 4.40
C GLN A 62 -0.06 -0.28 4.96
N LEU A 63 -0.24 -0.70 6.23
CA LEU A 63 -1.49 -0.59 6.98
C LEU A 63 -1.74 0.85 7.46
N ALA A 64 -0.69 1.58 7.85
CA ALA A 64 -0.76 3.00 8.19
C ALA A 64 0.59 3.69 8.01
N ASP A 65 0.58 5.03 7.95
CA ASP A 65 1.78 5.89 7.92
C ASP A 65 2.54 5.93 9.24
N ARG A 66 1.94 5.41 10.32
CA ARG A 66 2.52 5.37 11.67
C ARG A 66 3.01 3.97 12.04
N PHE A 67 3.96 3.90 12.98
CA PHE A 67 4.36 2.62 13.55
C PHE A 67 3.19 2.02 14.34
N ILE A 68 2.78 0.81 13.95
CA ILE A 68 1.71 0.08 14.60
C ILE A 68 2.35 -1.05 15.42
N SER A 69 2.21 -0.99 16.75
CA SER A 69 2.67 -2.07 17.63
C SER A 69 1.77 -3.30 17.57
N ASP A 70 0.46 -3.10 17.32
CA ASP A 70 -0.50 -4.19 17.24
C ASP A 70 -1.46 -4.00 16.04
N PRO A 71 -1.31 -4.81 14.97
CA PRO A 71 -2.12 -4.65 13.75
C PRO A 71 -3.60 -4.94 13.96
N LYS A 72 -3.98 -5.70 15.01
CA LYS A 72 -5.39 -6.05 15.30
C LYS A 72 -6.21 -4.85 15.77
N GLN A 73 -5.55 -3.78 16.21
CA GLN A 73 -6.23 -2.53 16.55
C GLN A 73 -6.59 -1.69 15.31
N VAL A 74 -5.88 -1.90 14.20
CA VAL A 74 -6.06 -1.13 12.96
C VAL A 74 -7.01 -1.85 12.01
N VAL A 75 -6.88 -3.17 11.90
CA VAL A 75 -7.71 -4.01 11.05
C VAL A 75 -8.25 -5.21 11.81
N LYS A 76 -9.52 -5.55 11.55
CA LYS A 76 -10.18 -6.72 12.11
C LYS A 76 -10.52 -7.72 11.01
N VAL A 77 -10.47 -9.02 11.35
CA VAL A 77 -10.95 -10.07 10.45
C VAL A 77 -12.43 -9.84 10.14
N GLY A 78 -12.81 -9.94 8.88
CA GLY A 78 -14.16 -9.65 8.37
C GLY A 78 -14.44 -8.18 8.11
N GLN A 79 -13.49 -7.28 8.34
CA GLN A 79 -13.65 -5.85 8.03
C GLN A 79 -13.49 -5.62 6.52
N VAL A 80 -14.39 -4.82 5.95
CA VAL A 80 -14.26 -4.30 4.59
C VAL A 80 -13.29 -3.12 4.61
N VAL A 81 -12.28 -3.18 3.76
CA VAL A 81 -11.23 -2.16 3.64
C VAL A 81 -10.99 -1.82 2.17
N THR A 82 -10.70 -0.56 1.88
CA THR A 82 -10.25 -0.12 0.56
C THR A 82 -8.73 -0.27 0.49
N VAL A 83 -8.27 -0.95 -0.55
CA VAL A 83 -6.87 -1.30 -0.76
C VAL A 83 -6.44 -0.95 -2.18
N ARG A 84 -5.17 -0.59 -2.34
CA ARG A 84 -4.56 -0.31 -3.64
C ARG A 84 -3.56 -1.40 -4.00
N VAL A 85 -3.58 -1.84 -5.25
CA VAL A 85 -2.63 -2.81 -5.80
C VAL A 85 -1.27 -2.12 -5.98
N LEU A 86 -0.24 -2.59 -5.28
CA LEU A 86 1.13 -2.10 -5.47
C LEU A 86 1.92 -2.97 -6.45
N GLU A 87 1.75 -4.28 -6.36
CA GLU A 87 2.48 -5.24 -7.16
C GLU A 87 1.67 -6.52 -7.29
N VAL A 88 1.75 -7.15 -8.47
CA VAL A 88 1.08 -8.42 -8.76
C VAL A 88 2.13 -9.39 -9.26
N ASN A 89 2.23 -10.55 -8.62
CA ASN A 89 3.11 -11.63 -9.03
C ASN A 89 2.26 -12.83 -9.43
N GLU A 90 2.07 -13.02 -10.73
CA GLU A 90 1.28 -14.11 -11.30
C GLU A 90 1.95 -15.48 -11.09
N GLN A 91 3.28 -15.55 -11.09
CA GLN A 91 4.02 -16.81 -10.93
C GLN A 91 3.83 -17.41 -9.54
N LEU A 92 3.89 -16.56 -8.51
CA LEU A 92 3.74 -16.96 -7.11
C LEU A 92 2.29 -16.85 -6.63
N LYS A 93 1.39 -16.33 -7.49
CA LYS A 93 0.01 -15.95 -7.13
C LYS A 93 -0.02 -15.10 -5.87
N ARG A 94 0.75 -14.00 -5.86
CA ARG A 94 0.81 -13.09 -4.71
C ARG A 94 0.51 -11.67 -5.17
N ILE A 95 -0.29 -10.97 -4.39
CA ILE A 95 -0.66 -9.59 -4.66
C ILE A 95 -0.24 -8.77 -3.45
N SER A 96 0.59 -7.76 -3.67
CA SER A 96 0.99 -6.81 -2.64
C SER A 96 -0.01 -5.65 -2.65
N LEU A 97 -0.67 -5.46 -1.52
CA LEU A 97 -1.70 -4.44 -1.33
C LEU A 97 -1.24 -3.39 -0.32
N SER A 98 -1.83 -2.19 -0.40
CA SER A 98 -1.65 -1.14 0.59
C SER A 98 -2.96 -0.47 0.96
N MET A 99 -3.14 -0.13 2.23
CA MET A 99 -4.25 0.70 2.71
C MET A 99 -3.87 2.18 2.77
N ARG A 100 -2.62 2.54 2.45
CA ARG A 100 -2.21 3.94 2.39
C ARG A 100 -2.79 4.58 1.14
N ALA A 101 -3.69 5.53 1.34
CA ALA A 101 -4.10 6.47 0.32
C ALA A 101 -2.91 7.38 0.04
N ASP A 102 -2.05 6.98 -0.90
CA ASP A 102 -0.92 7.77 -1.32
C ASP A 102 -1.43 9.09 -1.92
N GLN A 103 -1.34 10.19 -1.16
CA GLN A 103 -1.60 11.55 -1.65
C GLN A 103 -0.48 12.06 -2.58
N SER A 104 0.48 11.22 -2.97
CA SER A 104 1.62 11.63 -3.78
C SER A 104 1.57 10.97 -5.16
N ALA A 105 1.52 11.87 -6.14
CA ALA A 105 2.04 11.73 -7.48
C ALA A 105 3.31 10.84 -7.56
N PRO A 106 3.64 10.28 -8.74
CA PRO A 106 4.50 9.12 -8.88
C PRO A 106 5.86 9.36 -8.23
N ALA A 107 6.21 8.53 -7.24
CA ALA A 107 7.56 8.46 -6.71
C ALA A 107 8.47 7.78 -7.74
N GLN A 108 8.85 8.57 -8.75
CA GLN A 108 10.02 8.34 -9.57
C GLN A 108 11.24 8.25 -8.63
N ASN A 109 11.98 7.14 -8.74
CA ASN A 109 13.28 6.90 -8.14
C ASN A 109 13.32 6.70 -6.61
N ARG A 110 13.42 5.43 -6.16
CA ARG A 110 14.04 5.09 -4.88
C ARG A 110 15.56 5.29 -5.01
N PRO A 111 16.23 6.22 -4.30
CA PRO A 111 17.64 6.05 -4.02
C PRO A 111 17.75 5.05 -2.86
N GLN A 112 18.43 3.95 -3.13
CA GLN A 112 18.86 2.98 -2.13
C GLN A 112 19.54 3.74 -0.98
N LYS A 113 19.01 3.58 0.24
CA LYS A 113 19.59 4.11 1.47
C LYS A 113 20.81 3.25 1.83
N GLY A 114 21.89 3.41 1.06
CA GLY A 114 23.23 2.92 1.42
C GLY A 114 23.70 3.67 2.64
N LYS A 115 23.57 3.06 3.82
CA LYS A 115 24.16 3.58 5.05
C LYS A 115 25.66 3.29 5.05
N SER A 116 26.41 4.40 5.05
CA SER A 116 27.67 4.64 5.77
C SER A 116 28.94 3.89 5.32
N GLN A 117 29.70 4.51 4.43
CA GLN A 117 31.15 4.59 4.56
C GLN A 117 31.49 5.89 5.34
N PRO A 118 32.21 5.84 6.47
CA PRO A 118 32.93 7.01 6.96
C PRO A 118 34.30 7.09 6.26
N SER A 119 34.46 8.10 5.41
CA SER A 119 35.74 8.50 4.83
C SER A 119 36.63 9.13 5.90
N ALA A 120 37.56 8.37 6.47
CA ALA A 120 38.65 8.88 7.29
C ALA A 120 39.80 9.32 6.38
N ALA A 121 39.64 10.45 5.71
CA ALA A 121 40.74 11.17 5.07
C ALA A 121 40.69 12.61 5.57
N THR A 122 41.56 12.97 6.52
CA THR A 122 42.23 14.28 6.66
C THR A 122 43.12 14.25 7.91
N LEU A 123 44.37 13.80 7.78
CA LEU A 123 45.47 14.20 8.68
C LEU A 123 46.81 14.34 7.92
N GLU A 124 46.77 14.69 6.63
CA GLU A 124 47.99 14.97 5.84
C GLU A 124 48.21 16.48 5.57
N ASN A 125 47.53 17.39 6.29
CA ASN A 125 47.71 18.84 6.10
C ASN A 125 48.22 19.61 7.33
N LEU A 126 48.74 18.92 8.37
CA LEU A 126 49.29 19.58 9.57
C LEU A 126 50.83 19.68 9.61
N LYS A 127 51.54 19.39 8.51
CA LYS A 127 53.02 19.42 8.47
C LYS A 127 53.65 20.59 7.70
N ALA A 128 52.87 21.50 7.11
CA ALA A 128 53.40 22.53 6.20
C ALA A 128 53.26 24.00 6.67
N LYS A 129 52.80 24.29 7.90
CA LYS A 129 52.61 25.68 8.38
C LYS A 129 53.34 26.08 9.67
N PHE A 130 54.17 25.21 10.25
CA PHE A 130 54.96 25.56 11.45
C PHE A 130 56.48 25.49 11.28
N SER A 131 57.00 25.40 10.06
CA SER A 131 58.42 25.63 9.76
C SER A 131 58.61 26.96 9.03
N LYS A 132 58.34 28.08 9.73
CA LYS A 132 59.00 29.39 9.50
C LYS A 132 58.53 30.44 10.53
N LYS A 133 59.07 30.40 11.76
CA LYS A 133 59.38 31.64 12.49
C LYS A 133 60.36 31.38 13.65
N ARG A 134 61.60 31.83 13.38
CA ARG A 134 62.77 31.93 14.25
C ARG A 134 63.57 30.65 14.45
#